data_AF-A0A5C8Q0X7-F1
#
_entry.id   AF-A0A5C8Q0X7-F1
#
_cell.length_a   1.000
_cell.length_b   1.000
_cell.length_c   1.000
_cell.angle_alpha   90.00
_cell.angle_beta   90.00
_cell.angle_gamma   90.00
#
_symmetry.space_group_name_H-M   'P 1'
#
loop_
_entity.id
_entity.type
_entity.pdbx_description
1 polymer ?
#
loop_
_entity_poly.entity_id
_entity_poly.type
_entity_poly.pdbx_seq_one_letter_code
_entity_poly.pdbx_strand_id
1 'polypeptide(L)' 'MAGFVVLPRRWVAERTFAWLMHSRRPARDYETLPASSEAMIRWSMVMRMSRRLARPRAAGRP' A
#
# COMPACT_ATOMS: atom_id res chain seq x y z
N MET A 1 16.04 -25.69 -11.06
CA MET A 1 15.54 -24.49 -10.35
C MET A 1 15.00 -23.53 -11.39
N ALA A 2 13.71 -23.18 -11.32
CA ALA A 2 13.17 -22.13 -12.19
C ALA A 2 13.65 -20.77 -11.66
N GLY A 3 14.19 -19.93 -12.55
CA GLY A 3 14.64 -18.57 -12.23
C GLY A 3 13.48 -17.59 -12.04
N PHE A 4 13.81 -16.31 -11.89
CA PHE A 4 12.82 -15.24 -11.77
C PHE A 4 11.88 -15.21 -12.98
N VAL A 5 10.57 -15.41 -12.77
CA VAL A 5 9.55 -15.26 -13.80
C VAL A 5 8.98 -13.85 -13.75
N VAL A 6 9.13 -13.10 -14.85
CA VAL A 6 8.55 -11.76 -14.98
C VAL A 6 7.05 -11.88 -15.15
N LEU A 7 6.28 -11.55 -14.12
CA LEU A 7 4.82 -11.49 -14.23
C LEU A 7 4.39 -10.12 -14.77
N PRO A 8 3.56 -10.06 -15.83
CA PRO A 8 2.98 -8.81 -16.26
C PRO A 8 2.16 -8.19 -15.12
N ARG A 9 2.34 -6.88 -14.89
CA ARG A 9 1.66 -6.09 -13.84
C ARG A 9 2.01 -6.45 -12.38
N ARG A 10 3.08 -7.22 -12.14
CA ARG A 10 3.61 -7.49 -10.78
C ARG A 10 3.77 -6.23 -9.92
N TRP A 11 4.14 -5.11 -10.55
CA TRP A 11 4.28 -3.81 -9.90
C TRP A 11 3.03 -3.35 -9.13
N VAL A 12 1.82 -3.78 -9.52
CA VAL A 12 0.58 -3.38 -8.85
C VAL A 12 0.52 -3.93 -7.42
N ALA A 13 0.90 -5.19 -7.25
CA ALA A 13 1.00 -5.83 -5.94
C ALA A 13 2.12 -5.20 -5.11
N GLU A 14 3.31 -5.06 -5.70
CA GLU A 14 4.47 -4.46 -5.03
C GLU A 14 4.20 -3.02 -4.56
N ARG A 15 3.52 -2.22 -5.38
CA ARG A 15 3.12 -0.85 -5.02
C ARG A 15 2.15 -0.83 -3.84
N THR A 16 1.30 -1.85 -3.70
CA THR A 16 0.42 -1.98 -2.55
C THR A 16 1.21 -2.25 -1.28
N PHE A 17 2.17 -3.16 -1.32
CA PHE A 17 3.10 -3.39 -0.21
C PHE A 17 3.92 -2.14 0.12
N ALA A 18 4.37 -1.38 -0.87
CA ALA A 18 5.07 -0.12 -0.63
C ALA A 18 4.22 0.90 0.16
N TRP A 19 2.92 1.01 -0.13
CA TRP A 19 2.01 1.87 0.64
C TRP A 19 1.79 1.37 2.07
N LEU A 20 1.71 0.06 2.27
CA LEU A 20 1.57 -0.54 3.61
C LEU A 20 2.83 -0.32 4.46
N MET A 21 4.01 -0.46 3.85
CA MET A 21 5.29 -0.22 4.51
C MET A 21 5.52 1.25 4.87
N HIS A 22 4.94 2.18 4.10
CA HIS A 22 5.01 3.61 4.43
C HIS A 22 4.27 3.96 5.73
N SER A 23 3.24 3.20 6.12
CA SER A 23 2.59 3.35 7.42
C SER A 23 3.40 2.77 8.59
N ARG A 24 4.62 2.27 8.33
CA ARG A 24 5.74 1.88 9.22
C ARG A 24 5.48 0.93 10.38
N ARG A 25 4.24 0.53 10.62
CA ARG A 25 3.85 -0.25 11.77
C ARG A 25 3.55 -1.74 11.49
N PRO A 26 3.25 -2.22 10.25
CA PRO A 26 3.08 -3.65 9.99
C PRO A 26 4.37 -4.48 10.04
N ALA A 27 5.53 -3.84 9.86
CA ALA A 27 6.82 -4.54 9.77
C ALA A 27 7.60 -4.59 11.10
N ARG A 28 7.18 -3.80 12.09
CA ARG A 28 7.90 -3.62 13.37
C ARG A 28 7.10 -4.16 14.55
N ASP A 29 5.78 -4.02 14.50
CA ASP A 29 4.85 -4.59 15.48
C ASP A 29 4.29 -5.91 14.91
N TYR A 30 5.00 -7.02 15.12
CA TYR A 30 4.44 -8.38 14.99
C TYR A 30 3.50 -8.67 16.17
N GLU A 31 2.78 -7.67 16.64
CA GLU A 31 2.11 -7.67 17.94
C GLU A 31 0.85 -8.52 17.89
N THR A 32 1.06 -9.81 18.15
CA THR A 32 0.24 -10.77 18.91
C THR A 32 -1.21 -11.02 18.51
N LEU A 33 -1.94 -10.08 17.91
CA LEU A 33 -3.32 -10.22 17.45
C LEU A 33 -3.51 -9.78 15.99
N PRO A 34 -4.07 -10.63 15.12
CA PRO A 34 -4.35 -10.30 13.71
C PRO A 34 -5.20 -9.04 13.50
N ALA A 35 -6.08 -8.72 14.47
CA ALA A 35 -6.97 -7.56 14.41
C ALA A 35 -6.21 -6.22 14.33
N SER A 36 -5.08 -6.09 15.03
CA SER A 36 -4.25 -4.88 15.00
C SER A 36 -3.62 -4.67 13.62
N SER A 37 -3.09 -5.74 13.03
CA SER A 37 -2.54 -5.71 11.68
C SER A 37 -3.62 -5.39 10.64
N GLU A 38 -4.81 -5.94 10.81
CA GLU A 38 -5.94 -5.70 9.93
C GLU A 38 -6.42 -4.24 9.98
N ALA A 39 -6.55 -3.66 11.18
CA ALA A 39 -6.89 -2.25 11.38
C ALA A 39 -5.85 -1.33 10.70
N MET A 40 -4.57 -1.69 10.75
CA MET A 40 -3.49 -0.94 10.13
C MET A 40 -3.52 -0.97 8.61
N ILE A 41 -3.84 -2.11 8.02
CA ILE A 41 -4.03 -2.27 6.57
C ILE A 41 -5.18 -1.37 6.12
N ARG A 42 -6.31 -1.42 6.83
CA ARG A 42 -7.47 -0.56 6.56
C ARG A 42 -7.10 0.92 6.66
N TRP A 43 -6.45 1.33 7.75
CA TRP A 43 -6.01 2.70 7.98
C TRP A 43 -5.10 3.22 6.86
N SER A 44 -4.12 2.41 6.45
CA SER A 44 -3.19 2.73 5.36
C SER A 44 -3.94 2.98 4.04
N MET A 45 -4.95 2.17 3.75
CA MET A 45 -5.77 2.29 2.55
C MET A 45 -6.68 3.52 2.61
N VAL A 46 -7.31 3.79 3.75
CA VAL A 46 -8.12 4.99 3.99
C VAL A 46 -7.29 6.25 3.75
N MET A 47 -6.12 6.37 4.40
CA MET A 47 -5.21 7.51 4.19
C MET A 47 -4.84 7.70 2.70
N ARG A 48 -4.58 6.59 1.98
CA ARG A 48 -4.26 6.64 0.55
C ARG A 48 -5.44 7.11 -0.29
N MET A 49 -6.66 6.68 0.03
CA MET A 49 -7.87 7.13 -0.66
C MET A 49 -8.17 8.59 -0.36
N SER A 50 -8.04 9.02 0.90
CA SER A 50 -8.18 10.43 1.29
C SER A 50 -7.21 11.33 0.52
N ARG A 51 -5.94 10.92 0.37
CA ARG A 51 -4.95 11.65 -0.46
C ARG A 51 -5.31 11.70 -1.94
N ARG A 52 -5.99 10.68 -2.48
CA ARG A 52 -6.44 10.67 -3.89
C ARG A 52 -7.59 11.63 -4.12
N LEU A 53 -8.53 11.68 -3.16
CA LEU A 53 -9.66 12.59 -3.20
C LEU A 53 -9.22 14.04 -3.01
N ALA A 54 -8.29 14.29 -2.09
CA ALA A 54 -7.73 15.62 -1.84
C ALA A 54 -6.75 16.08 -2.92
N ARG A 55 -6.29 15.19 -3.81
CA ARG A 55 -5.43 15.58 -4.92
C ARG A 55 -6.28 16.39 -5.89
N PRO A 56 -5.97 17.68 -6.14
CA PRO A 56 -6.67 18.44 -7.16
C PRO A 56 -6.61 17.63 -8.45
N ARG A 57 -7.75 17.45 -9.11
CA ARG A 57 -7.78 16.93 -10.48
C ARG A 57 -6.79 17.82 -11.21
N ALA A 58 -5.64 17.28 -11.64
CA ALA A 58 -4.60 18.08 -12.25
C ALA A 58 -5.29 18.88 -13.35
N ALA A 59 -5.51 20.17 -13.09
CA ALA A 59 -6.09 21.06 -14.07
C ALA A 59 -5.17 20.93 -15.28
N GLY A 60 -5.76 20.57 -16.42
CA GLY A 60 -5.04 20.16 -17.61
C GLY A 60 -3.80 21.03 -17.78
N ARG A 61 -2.63 20.38 -17.70
CA ARG A 61 -1.41 21.05 -18.15
C ARG A 61 -1.63 21.35 -19.64
N PRO A 62 -1.37 22.58 -20.12
CA PRO A 62 -1.25 22.83 -21.54
C PRO A 62 -0.15 21.94 -22.15
#